data_AF-A0A1F7QQZ5-F1
#
_entry.id   AF-A0A1F7QQZ5-F1
#
_cell.length_a   1.000
_cell.length_b   1.000
_cell.length_c   1.000
_cell.angle_alpha   90.00
_cell.angle_beta   90.00
_cell.angle_gamma   90.00
#
_symmetry.space_group_name_H-M   'P 1'
#
loop_
_entity.id
_entity.type
_entity.pdbx_description
1 polymer ?
#
loop_
_entity_poly.entity_id
_entity_poly.type
_entity_poly.pdbx_seq_one_letter_code
_entity_poly.pdbx_strand_id
1 'polypeptide(L)'
;MDIQNQMGNIGSEVGRAIIAKREGNEERFEGALRRALDLFSATTEVLIEQKSPRAREVLRAKDQFLRLFFDGKFESDADNIDRYFYQFALAARSKK
;
A
#
# COMPACT_ATOMS: atom_id res chain seq x y z
N MET A 1 2.06 -8.24 15.79
CA MET A 1 1.90 -7.31 14.66
C MET A 1 0.50 -6.69 14.71
N ASP A 2 0.38 -5.38 14.78
CA ASP A 2 -0.92 -4.71 14.61
C ASP A 2 -1.17 -4.42 13.13
N ILE A 3 -2.15 -5.11 12.56
CA ILE A 3 -2.40 -5.06 11.11
C ILE A 3 -2.87 -3.68 10.65
N GLN A 4 -3.60 -2.94 11.48
CA GLN A 4 -4.04 -1.58 11.17
C GLN A 4 -2.85 -0.64 11.01
N ASN A 5 -1.91 -0.65 11.96
CA ASN A 5 -0.66 0.12 11.85
C ASN A 5 0.17 -0.29 10.63
N GLN A 6 0.33 -1.59 10.34
CA GLN A 6 1.10 -2.03 9.17
C GLN A 6 0.45 -1.60 7.86
N MET A 7 -0.87 -1.75 7.73
CA MET A 7 -1.59 -1.27 6.55
C MET A 7 -1.54 0.26 6.42
N GLY A 8 -1.52 1.01 7.52
CA GLY A 8 -1.29 2.46 7.51
C GLY A 8 0.13 2.85 7.03
N ASN A 9 1.15 2.08 7.40
CA ASN A 9 2.52 2.28 6.92
C ASN A 9 2.63 1.99 5.42
N ILE A 10 2.06 0.87 4.96
CA ILE A 10 1.95 0.55 3.53
C ILE A 10 1.25 1.69 2.79
N GLY A 11 0.11 2.14 3.31
CA GLY A 11 -0.66 3.25 2.76
C GLY A 11 0.13 4.54 2.59
N SER A 12 0.99 4.86 3.56
CA SER A 12 1.85 6.05 3.49
C SER A 12 2.83 5.99 2.32
N GLU A 13 3.44 4.83 2.07
CA GLU A 13 4.36 4.65 0.94
C GLU A 13 3.62 4.54 -0.40
N VAL A 14 2.42 3.94 -0.43
CA VAL A 14 1.51 3.96 -1.60
C VAL A 14 1.18 5.40 -2.00
N GLY A 15 0.75 6.24 -1.04
CA GLY A 15 0.45 7.65 -1.27
C GLY A 15 1.66 8.44 -1.77
N ARG A 16 2.85 8.20 -1.18
CA ARG A 16 4.11 8.81 -1.66
C ARG A 16 4.43 8.42 -3.10
N ALA A 17 4.26 7.15 -3.46
CA ALA A 17 4.49 6.68 -4.83
C ALA A 17 3.51 7.33 -5.82
N ILE A 18 2.23 7.45 -5.47
CA ILE A 18 1.21 8.11 -6.29
C ILE A 18 1.57 9.58 -6.51
N ILE A 19 1.91 10.31 -5.43
CA ILE A 19 2.28 11.73 -5.52
C ILE A 19 3.53 11.91 -6.38
N ALA A 20 4.59 11.15 -6.14
CA ALA A 20 5.82 11.24 -6.92
C ALA A 20 5.60 10.90 -8.40
N LYS A 21 4.72 9.93 -8.70
CA LYS A 21 4.32 9.61 -10.08
C LYS A 21 3.60 10.78 -10.75
N ARG A 22 2.66 11.43 -10.05
CA ARG A 22 1.96 12.64 -10.54
C ARG A 22 2.92 13.80 -10.80
N GLU A 23 3.93 13.95 -9.95
CA GLU A 23 4.96 14.99 -10.07
C GLU A 23 6.01 14.69 -11.15
N GLY A 24 6.01 13.48 -11.75
CA GLY A 24 7.07 13.05 -12.67
C GLY A 24 8.44 12.89 -11.99
N ASN A 25 8.47 12.76 -10.67
CA ASN A 25 9.71 12.59 -9.90
C ASN A 25 10.07 11.11 -9.78
N GLU A 26 10.84 10.61 -10.75
CA GLU A 26 11.18 9.19 -10.87
C GLU A 26 11.96 8.65 -9.67
N GLU A 27 12.95 9.39 -9.15
CA GLU A 27 13.73 8.96 -7.97
C GLU A 27 12.84 8.76 -6.74
N ARG A 28 11.96 9.73 -6.45
CA ARG A 28 11.01 9.61 -5.32
C ARG A 28 10.01 8.50 -5.55
N PHE A 29 9.56 8.32 -6.78
CA PHE A 29 8.63 7.27 -7.15
C PHE A 29 9.25 5.89 -6.91
N GLU A 30 10.46 5.64 -7.42
CA GLU A 30 11.17 4.37 -7.23
C GLU A 30 11.43 4.08 -5.75
N GLY A 31 11.85 5.09 -4.98
CA GLY A 31 12.07 4.97 -3.55
C GLY A 31 10.79 4.55 -2.80
N ALA A 32 9.69 5.24 -3.03
CA ALA A 32 8.40 4.95 -2.39
C ALA A 32 7.82 3.60 -2.85
N LEU A 33 7.91 3.29 -4.15
CA LEU A 33 7.49 2.01 -4.71
C LEU A 33 8.24 0.85 -4.04
N ARG A 34 9.57 0.95 -3.94
CA ARG A 34 10.41 -0.08 -3.30
C ARG A 34 10.01 -0.28 -1.84
N ARG A 35 9.86 0.81 -1.09
CA ARG A 35 9.45 0.76 0.32
C ARG A 35 8.07 0.15 0.51
N ALA A 36 7.09 0.52 -0.32
CA ALA A 36 5.77 -0.09 -0.30
C ALA A 36 5.85 -1.61 -0.52
N LEU A 37 6.62 -2.06 -1.52
CA LEU A 37 6.79 -3.47 -1.84
C LEU A 37 7.51 -4.26 -0.74
N ASP A 38 8.51 -3.68 -0.08
CA ASP A 38 9.16 -4.28 1.08
C ASP A 38 8.17 -4.46 2.23
N LEU A 39 7.34 -3.45 2.52
CA LEU A 39 6.30 -3.52 3.56
C LEU A 39 5.20 -4.55 3.24
N PHE A 40 4.75 -4.60 1.98
CA PHE A 40 3.80 -5.63 1.52
C PHE A 40 4.36 -7.03 1.73
N SER A 41 5.62 -7.26 1.36
CA SER A 41 6.28 -8.56 1.49
C SER A 41 6.41 -8.97 2.95
N ALA A 42 6.99 -8.09 3.79
CA ALA A 42 7.15 -8.35 5.22
C ALA A 42 5.81 -8.59 5.94
N THR A 43 4.77 -7.81 5.61
CA THR A 43 3.43 -8.01 6.20
C THR A 43 2.82 -9.33 5.76
N THR A 44 2.98 -9.70 4.48
CA THR A 44 2.40 -10.93 3.92
C THR A 44 3.09 -12.17 4.49
N GLU A 45 4.42 -12.17 4.62
CA GLU A 45 5.20 -13.27 5.21
C GLU A 45 4.69 -13.60 6.62
N VAL A 46 4.59 -12.59 7.48
CA VAL A 46 4.06 -12.77 8.85
C VAL A 46 2.63 -13.30 8.84
N LEU A 47 1.76 -12.82 7.94
CA LEU A 47 0.38 -13.31 7.85
C LEU A 47 0.29 -14.75 7.34
N ILE A 48 1.16 -15.16 6.42
CA ILE A 48 1.24 -16.54 5.90
C ILE A 48 1.70 -17.49 7.01
N GLU A 49 2.74 -17.13 7.76
CA GLU A 49 3.23 -17.92 8.90
C GLU A 49 2.12 -18.13 9.94
N GLN A 50 1.31 -17.09 10.17
CA GLN A 50 0.15 -17.14 11.06
C GLN A 50 -1.06 -17.89 10.46
N LYS A 51 -0.96 -18.40 9.23
CA LYS A 51 -2.07 -19.00 8.46
C LYS A 51 -3.30 -18.09 8.39
N SER A 52 -3.06 -16.77 8.39
CA SER A 52 -4.12 -15.77 8.41
C SER A 52 -4.73 -15.61 7.02
N PRO A 53 -6.06 -15.67 6.86
CA PRO A 53 -6.70 -15.43 5.57
C PRO A 53 -6.47 -14.01 5.04
N ARG A 54 -6.08 -13.07 5.92
CA ARG A 54 -5.76 -11.68 5.57
C ARG A 54 -4.58 -11.55 4.62
N ALA A 55 -3.69 -12.56 4.54
CA ALA A 55 -2.59 -12.56 3.58
C ALA A 55 -3.09 -12.38 2.13
N ARG A 56 -4.26 -12.95 1.80
CA ARG A 56 -4.86 -12.83 0.46
C ARG A 56 -5.27 -11.39 0.16
N GLU A 57 -5.83 -10.69 1.15
CA GLU A 57 -6.24 -9.29 0.99
C GLU A 57 -5.03 -8.36 0.85
N VAL A 58 -3.95 -8.60 1.59
CA VAL A 58 -2.69 -7.83 1.43
C VAL A 58 -2.07 -8.05 0.06
N LEU A 59 -2.05 -9.29 -0.44
CA LEU A 59 -1.58 -9.60 -1.80
C LEU A 59 -2.45 -8.96 -2.88
N ARG A 60 -3.77 -8.93 -2.72
CA ARG A 60 -4.69 -8.23 -3.63
C ARG A 60 -4.44 -6.73 -3.63
N ALA A 61 -4.24 -6.12 -2.46
CA ALA A 61 -3.92 -4.70 -2.37
C ALA A 61 -2.58 -4.36 -3.05
N LYS A 62 -1.57 -5.24 -2.91
CA LYS A 62 -0.28 -5.13 -3.63
C LYS A 62 -0.49 -5.18 -5.15
N ASP A 63 -1.30 -6.13 -5.63
CA ASP A 63 -1.61 -6.26 -7.05
C ASP A 63 -2.31 -5.02 -7.60
N GLN A 64 -3.37 -4.54 -6.94
CA GLN A 64 -4.05 -3.30 -7.34
C GLN A 64 -3.12 -2.10 -7.34
N PHE A 65 -2.21 -1.98 -6.36
CA PHE A 65 -1.21 -0.92 -6.32
C PHE A 65 -0.27 -0.97 -7.53
N LEU A 66 0.26 -2.14 -7.87
CA LEU A 66 1.14 -2.29 -9.03
C LEU A 66 0.39 -1.98 -10.33
N ARG A 67 -0.85 -2.45 -10.48
CA ARG A 67 -1.67 -2.25 -11.69
C ARG A 67 -1.89 -0.77 -12.03
N LEU A 68 -1.88 0.14 -11.05
CA LEU A 68 -1.93 1.58 -11.28
C LEU A 68 -0.90 2.05 -12.32
N PHE A 69 0.27 1.41 -12.34
CA PHE A 69 1.40 1.83 -13.17
C PHE A 69 1.48 1.10 -14.52
N PHE A 70 0.66 0.07 -14.74
CA PHE A 70 0.71 -0.78 -15.95
C PHE A 70 -0.56 -0.73 -16.82
N ASP A 71 -1.73 -0.43 -16.25
CA ASP A 71 -3.03 -0.53 -16.97
C ASP A 71 -3.44 0.76 -17.70
N GLY A 72 -2.61 1.82 -17.67
CA GLY A 72 -2.90 3.10 -18.32
C GLY A 72 -4.05 3.90 -17.69
N LYS A 73 -4.58 3.46 -16.54
CA LYS A 73 -5.72 4.06 -15.79
C LYS A 73 -5.30 4.66 -14.45
N PHE A 74 -4.10 5.21 -14.40
CA PHE A 74 -3.47 5.65 -13.16
C PHE A 74 -4.37 6.58 -12.32
N GLU A 75 -4.88 7.67 -12.89
CA GLU A 75 -5.64 8.67 -12.12
C GLU A 75 -6.98 8.15 -11.59
N SER A 76 -7.72 7.37 -12.38
CA SER A 76 -9.02 6.84 -11.94
C SER A 76 -8.90 5.82 -10.82
N ASP A 77 -7.77 5.11 -10.74
CA ASP A 77 -7.56 4.02 -9.79
C ASP A 77 -6.74 4.46 -8.56
N ALA A 78 -5.91 5.49 -8.70
CA ALA A 78 -5.08 6.04 -7.62
C ALA A 78 -5.92 6.53 -6.43
N ASP A 79 -7.00 7.28 -6.69
CA ASP A 79 -7.87 7.81 -5.62
C ASP A 79 -8.67 6.70 -4.91
N ASN A 80 -8.92 5.58 -5.59
CA ASN A 80 -9.59 4.42 -4.97
C ASN A 80 -8.64 3.70 -4.02
N ILE A 81 -7.39 3.49 -4.42
CA ILE A 81 -6.42 2.81 -3.56
C ILE A 81 -6.04 3.67 -2.35
N ASP A 82 -5.91 4.99 -2.54
CA ASP A 82 -5.55 5.90 -1.45
C ASP A 82 -6.65 5.92 -0.39
N ARG A 83 -7.92 5.99 -0.81
CA ARG A 83 -9.08 5.86 0.08
C ARG A 83 -9.11 4.54 0.83
N TYR A 84 -8.76 3.42 0.18
CA TYR A 84 -8.69 2.11 0.84
C TYR A 84 -7.67 2.12 1.99
N PHE A 85 -6.45 2.62 1.74
CA PHE A 85 -5.40 2.66 2.75
C PHE A 85 -5.64 3.71 3.85
N TYR A 86 -6.29 4.83 3.51
CA TYR A 86 -6.63 5.89 4.44
C TYR A 86 -7.45 5.39 5.64
N GLN A 87 -8.37 4.44 5.42
CA GLN A 87 -9.18 3.84 6.49
C GLN A 87 -8.31 3.14 7.55
N PHE A 88 -7.22 2.49 7.13
CA PHE A 88 -6.31 1.84 8.07
C PHE A 88 -5.50 2.86 8.88
N ALA A 89 -5.11 3.98 8.28
CA ALA A 89 -4.45 5.06 9.01
C ALA A 89 -5.36 5.69 10.07
N LEU A 90 -6.66 5.84 9.78
CA LEU A 90 -7.65 6.29 10.77
C LEU A 90 -7.84 5.28 11.90
N ALA A 91 -8.00 4.00 11.55
CA ALA A 91 -8.16 2.93 12.53
C ALA A 91 -6.93 2.78 13.43
N ALA A 92 -5.73 2.92 12.88
CA ALA A 92 -4.47 2.89 13.62
C ALA A 92 -4.37 4.02 14.65
N ARG A 93 -4.82 5.23 14.30
CA ARG A 93 -4.84 6.40 15.20
C ARG A 93 -5.91 6.29 16.29
N SER A 94 -7.03 5.64 15.97
CA SER A 94 -8.18 5.50 16.90
C SER A 94 -7.95 4.44 17.98
N LYS A 95 -6.92 3.60 17.86
CA LYS A 95 -6.53 2.59 18.85
C LYS A 95 -5.62 3.12 19.97
N LYS A 96 -5.51 4.45 20.12
CA LYS A 96 -4.74 5.08 21.19
C LYS A 96 -5.53 5.19 22.50
#